data_AF-A0A260YXR5-F1
#
_entry.id   AF-A0A260YXR5-F1
#
_cell.length_a   1.000
_cell.length_b   1.000
_cell.length_c   1.000
_cell.angle_alpha   90.00
_cell.angle_beta   90.00
_cell.angle_gamma   90.00
#
_symmetry.space_group_name_H-M   'P 1'
#
loop_
_entity.id
_entity.type
_entity.pdbx_description
1 polymer ?
#
loop_
_entity_poly.entity_id
_entity_poly.type
_entity_poly.pdbx_seq_one_letter_code
_entity_poly.pdbx_strand_id
1 'polypeptide(L)'
;MQNGNFFHPYRMQQQQQYRQPGQGDWNAFHQRQMQVMADPMPMPDFNAQRRQEEMDAYVQRQEERIRKLLEDQRVKDHEAETQRLRSNAIIATQNNEKAELQKKNDELHRKNADLNIDLGVARHKISDQNLKINAYEQKFGILESTEGNSSSLPSVPPHHHRAFPSLPSTSDNDIIDVPVNAFEVVVQSWRQWWSIHERPLPGVDVHHFVFDPRKTKVLPQRVEKASSNLNLYRFMFKINHKGATVKVDDAWAQLSKEERLEWRNHCETLKMWQIYQIQHGWIVHKRPTVKKEVVTYDYPA
;
A
#
# COMPACT_ATOMS: atom_id res chain seq x y z
N MET A 1 -16.60 -83.47 56.16
CA MET A 1 -16.65 -84.94 56.33
C MET A 1 -15.56 -85.54 55.45
N GLN A 2 -14.60 -86.23 56.10
CA GLN A 2 -13.88 -87.45 55.67
C GLN A 2 -13.22 -87.43 54.27
N ASN A 3 -11.89 -87.32 54.13
CA ASN A 3 -10.83 -88.31 54.43
C ASN A 3 -11.20 -89.75 54.06
N GLY A 4 -10.48 -90.33 53.11
CA GLY A 4 -10.66 -91.72 52.66
C GLY A 4 -9.41 -92.28 52.00
N ASN A 5 -8.29 -92.31 52.74
CA ASN A 5 -7.20 -93.25 52.51
C ASN A 5 -7.77 -94.67 52.53
N PHE A 6 -7.56 -95.45 51.47
CA PHE A 6 -7.76 -96.89 51.51
C PHE A 6 -6.41 -97.60 51.41
N PHE A 7 -6.00 -98.06 52.59
CA PHE A 7 -5.05 -99.14 52.83
C PHE A 7 -5.36 -100.37 51.96
N HIS A 8 -4.32 -101.06 51.50
CA HIS A 8 -4.31 -102.52 51.49
C HIS A 8 -3.07 -103.04 52.24
N PRO A 9 -3.21 -104.10 53.07
CA PRO A 9 -2.19 -104.62 53.98
C PRO A 9 -1.50 -105.89 53.43
N TYR A 10 -0.65 -106.52 54.28
CA TYR A 10 0.14 -107.76 54.09
C TYR A 10 1.53 -107.56 53.47
N ARG A 11 2.63 -108.17 53.94
CA ARG A 11 2.92 -109.08 55.06
C ARG A 11 4.44 -109.11 55.25
N MET A 12 4.86 -109.41 56.47
CA MET A 12 6.21 -109.70 56.95
C MET A 12 7.21 -110.31 55.95
N GLN A 13 8.45 -109.83 55.99
CA GLN A 13 9.60 -110.70 56.25
C GLN A 13 10.74 -109.91 56.90
N GLN A 14 11.03 -110.22 58.17
CA GLN A 14 12.34 -109.94 58.74
C GLN A 14 13.36 -110.79 57.99
N GLN A 15 14.34 -110.13 57.36
CA GLN A 15 15.64 -110.72 57.09
C GLN A 15 16.69 -109.70 57.55
N GLN A 16 17.09 -109.85 58.81
CA GLN A 16 18.45 -109.48 59.17
C GLN A 16 19.36 -110.43 58.41
N GLN A 17 20.32 -109.91 57.65
CA GLN A 17 21.66 -110.49 57.55
C GLN A 17 22.63 -109.58 56.78
N TYR A 18 23.73 -109.28 57.46
CA TYR A 18 25.04 -108.84 56.97
C TYR A 18 25.17 -107.50 56.23
N ARG A 19 25.48 -106.45 57.00
CA ARG A 19 26.35 -105.36 56.51
C ARG A 19 27.69 -105.97 56.11
N GLN A 20 27.97 -106.01 54.82
CA GLN A 20 29.35 -106.06 54.32
C GLN A 20 29.88 -104.61 54.23
N PRO A 21 31.04 -104.29 54.83
CA PRO A 21 31.69 -103.02 54.61
C PRO A 21 32.42 -103.09 53.25
N GLY A 22 31.92 -102.38 52.23
CA GLY A 22 32.69 -102.23 50.97
C GLY A 22 31.93 -102.12 49.64
N GLN A 23 30.61 -101.94 49.60
CA GLN A 23 29.85 -101.82 48.33
C GLN A 23 29.10 -100.48 48.16
N GLY A 24 29.65 -99.39 48.70
CA GLY A 24 29.07 -98.04 48.56
C GLY A 24 29.30 -97.38 47.19
N ASP A 25 30.33 -97.78 46.44
CA ASP A 25 30.73 -97.06 45.23
C ASP A 25 30.08 -97.56 43.93
N TRP A 26 29.81 -98.86 43.82
CA TRP A 26 29.22 -99.40 42.59
C TRP A 26 27.77 -98.96 42.38
N ASN A 27 26.98 -98.86 43.45
CA ASN A 27 25.57 -98.46 43.34
C ASN A 27 25.44 -96.95 43.03
N ALA A 28 26.34 -96.13 43.57
CA ALA A 28 26.42 -94.70 43.27
C ALA A 28 26.98 -94.41 41.86
N PHE A 29 27.87 -95.26 41.36
CA PHE A 29 28.34 -95.21 39.97
C PHE A 29 27.26 -95.64 38.99
N HIS A 30 26.52 -96.72 39.28
CA HIS A 30 25.41 -97.18 38.43
C HIS A 30 24.26 -96.17 38.37
N GLN A 31 23.91 -95.55 39.52
CA GLN A 31 22.92 -94.47 39.53
C GLN A 31 23.39 -93.25 38.74
N ARG A 32 24.68 -92.87 38.83
CA ARG A 32 25.23 -91.78 38.01
C ARG A 32 25.24 -92.12 36.52
N GLN A 33 25.58 -93.35 36.12
CA GLN A 33 25.51 -93.76 34.72
C GLN A 33 24.07 -93.71 34.18
N MET A 34 23.10 -94.18 34.96
CA MET A 34 21.69 -94.11 34.57
C MET A 34 21.19 -92.66 34.52
N GLN A 35 21.68 -91.77 35.39
CA GLN A 35 21.28 -90.35 35.40
C GLN A 35 21.86 -89.57 34.20
N VAL A 36 23.04 -89.95 33.70
CA VAL A 36 23.64 -89.34 32.50
C VAL A 36 23.02 -89.90 31.20
N MET A 37 22.45 -91.11 31.24
CA MET A 37 21.75 -91.71 30.08
C MET A 37 20.22 -91.50 30.08
N ALA A 38 19.63 -91.11 31.22
CA ALA A 38 18.18 -90.91 31.35
C ALA A 38 17.72 -89.47 31.15
N ASP A 39 18.63 -88.51 30.98
CA ASP A 39 18.27 -87.19 30.46
C ASP A 39 18.38 -87.24 28.93
N PRO A 40 17.27 -87.41 28.19
CA PRO A 40 17.30 -87.18 26.76
C PRO A 40 17.75 -85.74 26.55
N MET A 41 18.90 -85.54 25.89
CA MET A 41 19.28 -84.21 25.43
C MET A 41 18.05 -83.61 24.71
N PRO A 42 17.61 -82.37 25.05
CA PRO A 42 16.48 -81.77 24.38
C PRO A 42 16.86 -81.64 22.90
N MET A 43 16.34 -82.56 22.08
CA MET A 43 16.46 -82.48 20.63
C MET A 43 15.90 -81.10 20.25
N PRO A 44 16.67 -80.25 19.55
CA PRO A 44 16.15 -78.98 19.07
C PRO A 44 14.86 -79.27 18.31
N ASP A 45 13.74 -78.68 18.74
CA ASP A 45 12.50 -78.80 18.01
C ASP A 45 12.64 -77.95 16.74
N PHE A 46 13.26 -78.53 15.71
CA PHE A 46 13.48 -77.91 14.41
C PHE A 46 12.15 -77.42 13.78
N ASN A 47 11.01 -78.03 14.17
CA ASN A 47 9.70 -77.56 13.75
C ASN A 47 9.28 -76.30 14.53
N ALA A 48 9.59 -76.19 15.82
CA ALA A 48 9.37 -74.94 16.56
C ALA A 48 10.23 -73.80 16.04
N GLN A 49 11.51 -74.06 15.72
CA GLN A 49 12.40 -73.06 15.15
C GLN A 49 11.91 -72.57 13.79
N ARG A 50 11.50 -73.48 12.89
CA ARG A 50 10.93 -73.11 11.59
C ARG A 50 9.66 -72.27 11.72
N ARG A 51 8.75 -72.64 12.64
CA ARG A 51 7.53 -71.85 12.91
C ARG A 51 7.85 -70.44 13.42
N GLN A 52 8.88 -70.30 14.25
CA GLN A 52 9.33 -69.00 14.73
C GLN A 52 9.89 -68.15 13.58
N GLU A 53 10.75 -68.72 12.73
CA GLU A 53 11.32 -68.02 11.57
C GLU A 53 10.23 -67.58 10.58
N GLU A 54 9.22 -68.41 10.34
CA GLU A 54 8.06 -68.07 9.49
C GLU A 54 7.23 -66.92 10.08
N MET A 55 7.03 -66.94 11.40
CA MET A 55 6.32 -65.89 12.13
C MET A 55 7.09 -64.57 12.12
N ASP A 56 8.40 -64.61 12.35
CA ASP A 56 9.26 -63.43 12.30
C ASP A 56 9.29 -62.84 10.88
N ALA A 57 9.38 -63.68 9.84
CA ALA A 57 9.28 -63.25 8.45
C ALA A 57 7.89 -62.67 8.10
N TYR A 58 6.82 -63.16 8.73
CA TYR A 58 5.49 -62.56 8.59
C TYR A 58 5.41 -61.18 9.25
N VAL A 59 5.90 -61.04 10.49
CA VAL A 59 5.93 -59.77 11.22
C VAL A 59 6.74 -58.74 10.44
N GLN A 60 7.95 -59.09 9.98
CA GLN A 60 8.79 -58.21 9.16
C GLN A 60 8.07 -57.73 7.89
N ARG A 61 7.34 -58.61 7.19
CA ARG A 61 6.55 -58.22 6.01
C ARG A 61 5.41 -57.27 6.36
N GLN A 62 4.75 -57.45 7.51
CA GLN A 62 3.71 -56.52 7.96
C GLN A 62 4.30 -55.16 8.34
N GLU A 63 5.42 -55.14 9.07
CA GLU A 63 6.12 -53.92 9.44
C GLU A 63 6.60 -53.14 8.21
N GLU A 64 7.14 -53.83 7.21
CA GLU A 64 7.56 -53.19 5.95
C GLU A 64 6.35 -52.62 5.19
N ARG A 65 5.22 -53.34 5.17
CA ARG A 65 3.98 -52.85 4.56
C ARG A 65 3.46 -51.59 5.26
N ILE A 66 3.46 -51.57 6.60
CA ILE A 66 3.07 -50.39 7.38
C ILE A 66 4.02 -49.24 7.11
N ARG A 67 5.34 -49.48 7.07
CA ARG A 67 6.34 -48.46 6.76
C ARG A 67 6.12 -47.86 5.37
N LYS A 68 5.83 -48.69 4.36
CA LYS A 68 5.51 -48.21 3.00
C LYS A 68 4.24 -47.36 2.97
N LEU A 69 3.17 -47.77 3.65
CA LEU A 69 1.94 -46.99 3.73
C LEU A 69 2.15 -45.63 4.40
N LEU A 70 2.95 -45.59 5.47
CA LEU A 70 3.28 -44.33 6.16
C LEU A 70 4.13 -43.42 5.27
N GLU A 71 5.11 -43.96 4.55
CA GLU A 71 5.94 -43.17 3.63
C GLU A 71 5.12 -42.65 2.44
N ASP A 72 4.26 -43.48 1.83
CA ASP A 72 3.35 -43.06 0.77
C ASP A 72 2.41 -41.94 1.24
N GLN A 73 1.91 -42.03 2.46
CA GLN A 73 1.08 -40.98 3.04
C GLN A 73 1.88 -39.70 3.24
N ARG A 74 3.10 -39.79 3.76
CA ARG A 74 4.00 -38.64 3.96
C ARG A 74 4.33 -37.94 2.65
N VAL A 75 4.59 -38.71 1.59
CA VAL A 75 4.85 -38.18 0.24
C VAL A 75 3.61 -37.45 -0.30
N LYS A 76 2.43 -38.06 -0.17
CA LYS A 76 1.16 -37.41 -0.59
C LYS A 76 0.89 -36.11 0.15
N ASP A 77 1.09 -36.10 1.47
CA ASP A 77 0.89 -34.90 2.29
C ASP A 77 1.89 -33.79 1.89
N HIS A 78 3.15 -34.16 1.64
CA HIS A 78 4.18 -33.21 1.19
C HIS A 78 3.88 -32.64 -0.21
N GLU A 79 3.40 -33.48 -1.13
CA GLU A 79 3.01 -33.06 -2.48
C GLU A 79 1.80 -32.12 -2.43
N ALA A 80 0.78 -32.45 -1.63
CA ALA A 80 -0.39 -31.60 -1.40
C ALA A 80 -0.01 -30.25 -0.80
N GLU A 81 0.89 -30.22 0.19
CA GLU A 81 1.37 -28.98 0.79
C GLU A 81 2.16 -28.14 -0.22
N THR A 82 3.03 -28.77 -1.01
CA THR A 82 3.79 -28.09 -2.06
C THR A 82 2.88 -27.48 -3.11
N GLN A 83 1.82 -28.20 -3.51
CA GLN A 83 0.82 -27.70 -4.44
C GLN A 83 0.03 -26.53 -3.84
N ARG A 84 -0.34 -26.61 -2.56
CA ARG A 84 -0.99 -25.52 -1.83
C ARG A 84 -0.12 -24.26 -1.80
N LEU A 85 1.17 -24.41 -1.49
CA LEU A 85 2.12 -23.29 -1.47
C LEU A 85 2.27 -22.65 -2.86
N ARG A 86 2.37 -23.45 -3.93
CA ARG A 86 2.41 -22.95 -5.31
C ARG A 86 1.12 -22.20 -5.67
N SER A 87 -0.04 -22.74 -5.31
CA SER A 87 -1.33 -22.09 -5.55
C SER A 87 -1.43 -20.75 -4.81
N ASN A 88 -1.03 -20.72 -3.53
CA ASN A 88 -1.00 -19.48 -2.74
C ASN A 88 -0.07 -18.43 -3.33
N ALA A 89 1.11 -18.83 -3.83
CA ALA A 89 2.03 -17.91 -4.49
C ALA A 89 1.43 -17.31 -5.78
N ILE A 90 0.72 -18.11 -6.58
CA ILE A 90 0.02 -17.62 -7.78
C ILE A 90 -1.07 -16.62 -7.40
N ILE A 91 -1.90 -16.95 -6.40
CA ILE A 91 -2.97 -16.07 -5.91
C ILE A 91 -2.39 -14.75 -5.39
N ALA A 92 -1.29 -14.79 -4.65
CA ALA A 92 -0.62 -13.58 -4.16
C ALA A 92 -0.15 -12.68 -5.31
N THR A 93 0.45 -13.25 -6.35
CA THR A 93 0.86 -12.51 -7.55
C THR A 93 -0.34 -11.89 -8.27
N GLN A 94 -1.42 -12.66 -8.47
CA GLN A 94 -2.64 -12.15 -9.10
C GLN A 94 -3.29 -11.02 -8.30
N ASN A 95 -3.29 -11.11 -6.97
CA ASN A 95 -3.81 -10.05 -6.10
C ASN A 95 -2.97 -8.78 -6.19
N ASN A 96 -1.64 -8.90 -6.26
CA ASN A 96 -0.75 -7.76 -6.45
C ASN A 96 -0.97 -7.10 -7.82
N GLU A 97 -1.08 -7.89 -8.89
CA GLU A 97 -1.39 -7.38 -10.23
C GLU A 97 -2.75 -6.68 -10.28
N LYS A 98 -3.78 -7.26 -9.64
CA LYS A 98 -5.10 -6.65 -9.53
C LYS A 98 -5.07 -5.32 -8.78
N ALA A 99 -4.29 -5.22 -7.70
CA ALA A 99 -4.12 -3.98 -6.95
C ALA A 99 -3.44 -2.89 -7.78
N GLU A 100 -2.39 -3.24 -8.54
CA GLU A 100 -1.71 -2.32 -9.45
C GLU A 100 -2.63 -1.86 -10.60
N LEU A 101 -3.43 -2.78 -11.17
CA LEU A 101 -4.43 -2.42 -12.19
C LEU A 101 -5.50 -1.49 -11.63
N GLN A 102 -5.97 -1.72 -10.41
CA GLN A 102 -6.93 -0.83 -9.76
C GLN A 102 -6.34 0.57 -9.58
N LYS A 103 -5.10 0.68 -9.09
CA LYS A 103 -4.40 1.95 -8.93
C LYS A 103 -4.25 2.70 -10.26
N LYS A 104 -3.90 1.99 -11.34
CA LYS A 104 -3.84 2.57 -12.70
C LYS A 104 -5.21 3.04 -13.17
N ASN A 105 -6.26 2.28 -12.89
CA ASN A 105 -7.62 2.68 -13.24
C ASN A 105 -8.06 3.95 -12.50
N ASP A 106 -7.77 4.04 -11.20
CA ASP A 106 -8.06 5.24 -10.40
C ASP A 106 -7.24 6.46 -10.87
N GLU A 107 -6.02 6.25 -11.35
CA GLU A 107 -5.22 7.31 -12.00
C GLU A 107 -5.84 7.76 -13.33
N LEU A 108 -6.30 6.83 -14.17
CA LEU A 108 -6.98 7.16 -15.42
C LEU A 108 -8.29 7.92 -15.18
N HIS A 109 -9.07 7.52 -14.18
CA HIS A 109 -10.29 8.26 -13.80
C HIS A 109 -9.98 9.70 -13.37
N ARG A 110 -8.90 9.93 -12.63
CA ARG A 110 -8.44 11.28 -12.28
C ARG A 110 -8.01 12.07 -13.52
N LYS A 111 -7.19 11.49 -14.39
CA LYS A 111 -6.77 12.14 -15.65
C LYS A 111 -7.95 12.49 -16.55
N ASN A 112 -8.94 11.60 -16.65
CA ASN A 112 -10.16 11.86 -17.42
C ASN A 112 -11.00 12.98 -16.81
N ALA A 113 -11.06 13.08 -15.48
CA ALA A 113 -11.72 14.20 -14.82
C ALA A 113 -11.01 15.52 -15.12
N ASP A 114 -9.67 15.55 -15.04
CA ASP A 114 -8.86 16.73 -15.39
C ASP A 114 -9.07 17.14 -16.86
N LEU A 115 -9.03 16.20 -17.80
CA LEU A 115 -9.28 16.48 -19.22
C LEU A 115 -10.68 17.00 -19.49
N ASN A 116 -11.70 16.49 -18.77
CA ASN A 116 -13.06 17.00 -18.90
C ASN A 116 -13.18 18.44 -18.39
N ILE A 117 -12.45 18.78 -17.34
CA ILE A 117 -12.36 20.16 -16.83
C ILE A 117 -11.71 21.06 -17.89
N ASP A 118 -10.57 20.65 -18.47
CA ASP A 118 -9.89 21.40 -19.53
C ASP A 118 -10.77 21.61 -20.76
N LEU A 119 -11.51 20.58 -21.17
CA LEU A 119 -12.50 20.66 -22.25
C LEU A 119 -13.62 21.66 -21.92
N GLY A 120 -14.11 21.67 -20.68
CA GLY A 120 -15.08 22.65 -20.20
C GLY A 120 -14.56 24.08 -20.32
N VAL A 121 -13.32 24.33 -19.89
CA VAL A 121 -12.66 25.64 -20.00
C VAL A 121 -12.52 26.07 -21.46
N ALA A 122 -12.08 25.16 -22.34
CA ALA A 122 -11.93 25.46 -23.76
C ALA A 122 -13.27 25.83 -24.41
N ARG A 123 -14.35 25.09 -24.09
CA ARG A 123 -15.71 25.40 -24.57
C ARG A 123 -16.19 26.77 -24.10
N HIS A 124 -15.95 27.12 -22.82
CA HIS A 124 -16.29 28.45 -22.32
C HIS A 124 -15.54 29.57 -23.05
N LYS A 125 -14.23 29.41 -23.27
CA LYS A 125 -13.43 30.39 -24.03
C LYS A 125 -13.95 30.60 -25.45
N ILE A 126 -14.33 29.52 -26.14
CA ILE A 126 -14.93 29.59 -27.48
C ILE A 126 -16.27 30.34 -27.42
N SER A 127 -17.12 30.03 -26.43
CA SER A 127 -18.39 30.72 -26.24
C SER A 127 -18.21 32.23 -26.00
N ASP A 128 -17.25 32.62 -25.17
CA ASP A 128 -16.94 34.03 -24.90
C ASP A 128 -16.43 34.75 -26.15
N GLN A 129 -15.61 34.07 -26.97
CA GLN A 129 -15.15 34.60 -28.25
C GLN A 129 -16.32 34.79 -29.22
N ASN A 130 -17.24 33.83 -29.32
CA ASN A 130 -18.43 33.95 -30.16
C ASN A 130 -19.33 35.12 -29.72
N LEU A 131 -19.50 35.32 -28.40
CA LEU A 131 -20.24 36.48 -27.88
C LEU A 131 -19.57 37.81 -28.26
N LYS A 132 -18.23 37.89 -28.19
CA LYS A 132 -17.47 39.07 -28.63
C LYS A 132 -17.65 39.32 -30.13
N ILE A 133 -17.56 38.27 -30.96
CA ILE A 133 -17.77 38.36 -32.42
C ILE A 133 -19.17 38.89 -32.71
N ASN A 134 -20.22 38.30 -32.11
CA ASN A 134 -21.60 38.76 -32.29
C ASN A 134 -21.78 40.22 -31.87
N ALA A 135 -21.13 40.65 -30.78
CA ALA A 135 -21.17 42.05 -30.35
C ALA A 135 -20.45 42.99 -31.33
N TYR A 136 -19.36 42.54 -31.96
CA TYR A 136 -18.70 43.28 -33.03
C TYR A 136 -19.57 43.35 -34.29
N GLU A 137 -20.20 42.25 -34.69
CA GLU A 137 -21.15 42.21 -35.81
C GLU A 137 -22.34 43.14 -35.57
N GLN A 138 -22.88 43.23 -34.35
CA GLN A 138 -23.92 44.20 -34.03
C GLN A 138 -23.43 45.65 -34.09
N LYS A 139 -22.20 45.93 -33.65
CA LYS A 139 -21.65 47.30 -33.64
C LYS A 139 -21.23 47.80 -35.01
N PHE A 140 -20.74 46.92 -35.88
CA PHE A 140 -20.16 47.29 -37.17
C PHE A 140 -20.99 46.82 -38.37
N GLY A 141 -21.86 45.82 -38.21
CA GLY A 141 -22.79 45.36 -39.26
C GLY A 141 -23.98 46.31 -39.48
N ILE A 142 -24.21 47.28 -38.59
CA ILE A 142 -25.20 48.35 -38.81
C ILE A 142 -24.69 49.38 -39.85
N LEU A 143 -23.38 49.42 -40.15
CA LEU A 143 -22.79 50.41 -41.06
C LEU A 143 -22.97 50.10 -42.55
N GLU A 144 -23.53 48.94 -42.93
CA GLU A 144 -23.78 48.63 -44.36
C GLU A 144 -25.22 48.86 -44.83
N SER A 145 -26.13 49.36 -43.99
CA SER A 145 -27.54 49.59 -44.39
C SER A 145 -28.04 51.04 -44.33
N THR A 146 -27.18 52.00 -44.04
CA THR A 146 -27.53 53.42 -44.13
C THR A 146 -26.38 54.22 -44.72
N GLU A 147 -26.28 54.24 -46.06
CA GLU A 147 -25.82 55.41 -46.81
C GLU A 147 -26.12 55.21 -48.31
N GLY A 148 -27.39 55.48 -48.63
CA GLY A 148 -27.70 56.07 -49.93
C GLY A 148 -27.37 57.56 -49.88
N ASN A 149 -26.84 58.06 -51.00
CA ASN A 149 -26.62 59.46 -51.40
C ASN A 149 -25.23 60.08 -51.23
N SER A 150 -24.57 60.19 -52.39
CA SER A 150 -23.97 61.40 -52.96
C SER A 150 -22.48 61.69 -52.73
N SER A 151 -21.75 61.41 -53.82
CA SER A 151 -20.87 62.35 -54.54
C SER A 151 -19.54 62.79 -53.92
N SER A 152 -18.54 62.79 -54.82
CA SER A 152 -17.31 63.60 -54.85
C SER A 152 -16.12 63.07 -54.05
N LEU A 153 -15.24 62.38 -54.78
CA LEU A 153 -13.81 62.29 -54.49
C LEU A 153 -13.20 63.69 -54.32
N PRO A 154 -12.25 63.85 -53.39
CA PRO A 154 -10.92 64.28 -53.82
C PRO A 154 -9.75 63.53 -53.15
N SER A 155 -8.65 63.53 -53.90
CA SER A 155 -7.36 62.89 -53.70
C SER A 155 -6.49 63.55 -52.60
N VAL A 156 -5.89 62.77 -51.69
CA VAL A 156 -4.69 63.12 -50.89
C VAL A 156 -3.93 61.83 -50.44
N PRO A 157 -2.65 61.88 -49.97
CA PRO A 157 -1.47 61.18 -50.50
C PRO A 157 -1.03 59.93 -49.67
N PRO A 158 0.01 59.16 -50.05
CA PRO A 158 0.24 57.83 -49.50
C PRO A 158 0.89 57.88 -48.11
N HIS A 159 0.16 57.48 -47.06
CA HIS A 159 0.69 57.31 -45.72
C HIS A 159 1.25 55.90 -45.50
N HIS A 160 2.57 55.88 -45.30
CA HIS A 160 3.38 54.98 -44.47
C HIS A 160 2.81 53.63 -44.02
N HIS A 161 3.56 52.58 -44.37
CA HIS A 161 3.51 51.22 -43.81
C HIS A 161 3.24 51.22 -42.29
N ARG A 162 2.03 50.79 -41.92
CA ARG A 162 1.66 50.48 -40.55
C ARG A 162 2.30 49.14 -40.18
N ALA A 163 3.42 49.21 -39.48
CA ALA A 163 4.04 48.06 -38.83
C ALA A 163 3.04 47.41 -37.84
N PHE A 164 3.15 46.09 -37.71
CA PHE A 164 2.41 45.25 -36.75
C PHE A 164 2.30 45.89 -35.36
N PRO A 165 1.13 45.85 -34.70
CA PRO A 165 1.04 46.28 -33.31
C PRO A 165 1.90 45.34 -32.46
N SER A 166 2.91 45.92 -31.82
CA SER A 166 3.78 45.27 -30.86
C SER A 166 2.96 44.77 -29.67
N LEU A 167 3.33 43.59 -29.16
CA LEU A 167 2.76 43.00 -27.93
C LEU A 167 2.78 44.02 -26.78
N PRO A 168 1.71 44.09 -25.95
CA PRO A 168 1.66 45.06 -24.87
C PRO A 168 2.70 44.73 -23.79
N SER A 169 3.51 45.75 -23.52
CA SER A 169 4.46 45.87 -22.43
C SER A 169 3.77 45.65 -21.07
N THR A 170 4.35 44.80 -20.22
CA THR A 170 3.88 44.52 -18.86
C THR A 170 4.19 45.69 -17.93
N SER A 171 3.32 46.71 -17.96
CA SER A 171 3.28 47.82 -17.01
C SER A 171 2.53 47.41 -15.74
N ASP A 172 3.06 47.80 -14.58
CA ASP A 172 2.64 47.41 -13.22
C ASP A 172 1.24 47.91 -12.78
N ASN A 173 0.41 48.43 -13.69
CA ASN A 173 -0.87 49.06 -13.36
C ASN A 173 -2.12 48.34 -13.90
N ASP A 174 -2.00 47.15 -14.48
CA ASP A 174 -3.17 46.41 -14.97
C ASP A 174 -3.85 45.62 -13.85
N ILE A 175 -4.46 46.33 -12.89
CA ILE A 175 -5.60 45.80 -12.14
C ILE A 175 -6.77 45.85 -13.11
N ILE A 176 -6.94 44.78 -13.88
CA ILE A 176 -8.10 44.60 -14.73
C ILE A 176 -9.30 44.49 -13.79
N ASP A 177 -10.16 45.52 -13.80
CA ASP A 177 -11.45 45.46 -13.13
C ASP A 177 -12.31 44.45 -13.91
N VAL A 178 -12.42 43.25 -13.36
CA VAL A 178 -13.08 42.12 -14.01
C VAL A 178 -14.60 42.35 -13.92
N PRO A 179 -15.37 42.29 -15.03
CA PRO A 179 -16.81 42.46 -14.98
C PRO A 179 -17.43 41.43 -14.01
N VAL A 180 -18.36 41.88 -13.16
CA VAL A 180 -18.96 41.13 -12.03
C VAL A 180 -19.35 39.68 -12.40
N ASN A 181 -19.82 39.47 -13.64
CA ASN A 181 -20.19 38.15 -14.16
C ASN A 181 -19.02 37.15 -14.20
N ALA A 182 -17.79 37.58 -14.50
CA ALA A 182 -16.63 36.67 -14.57
C ALA A 182 -16.15 36.23 -13.17
N PHE A 183 -16.28 37.08 -12.15
CA PHE A 183 -16.02 36.66 -10.77
C PHE A 183 -17.05 35.62 -10.31
N GLU A 184 -18.33 35.83 -10.61
CA GLU A 184 -19.40 34.88 -10.27
C GLU A 184 -19.21 33.52 -10.95
N VAL A 185 -18.80 33.49 -12.22
CA VAL A 185 -18.47 32.24 -12.93
C VAL A 185 -17.32 31.51 -12.24
N VAL A 186 -16.25 32.22 -11.86
CA VAL A 186 -15.13 31.62 -11.11
C VAL A 186 -15.58 31.09 -9.75
N VAL A 187 -16.45 31.81 -9.03
CA VAL A 187 -17.01 31.35 -7.75
C VAL A 187 -17.81 30.06 -7.94
N GLN A 188 -18.61 29.95 -9.00
CA GLN A 188 -19.37 28.72 -9.28
C GLN A 188 -18.46 27.55 -9.61
N SER A 189 -17.46 27.73 -10.49
CA SER A 189 -16.47 26.69 -10.80
C SER A 189 -15.66 26.30 -9.56
N TRP A 190 -15.28 27.28 -8.73
CA TRP A 190 -14.60 27.03 -7.46
C TRP A 190 -15.49 26.24 -6.50
N ARG A 191 -16.79 26.53 -6.36
CA ARG A 191 -17.69 25.76 -5.48
C ARG A 191 -17.77 24.30 -5.89
N GLN A 192 -17.88 24.03 -7.19
CA GLN A 192 -17.88 22.66 -7.71
C GLN A 192 -16.56 21.97 -7.38
N TRP A 193 -15.42 22.62 -7.67
CA TRP A 193 -14.11 22.07 -7.35
C TRP A 193 -13.91 21.86 -5.84
N TRP A 194 -14.28 22.84 -5.01
CA TRP A 194 -14.13 22.81 -3.57
C TRP A 194 -14.95 21.69 -2.95
N SER A 195 -16.18 21.42 -3.43
CA SER A 195 -17.02 20.32 -2.91
C SER A 195 -16.37 18.93 -2.97
N ILE A 196 -15.42 18.72 -3.89
CA ILE A 196 -14.67 17.46 -4.04
C ILE A 196 -13.39 17.48 -3.19
N HIS A 197 -12.84 18.68 -2.97
CA HIS A 197 -11.53 18.91 -2.36
C HIS A 197 -11.61 19.52 -0.95
N GLU A 198 -12.80 19.59 -0.36
CA GLU A 198 -13.08 20.06 1.00
C GLU A 198 -12.58 19.03 2.03
N ARG A 199 -11.28 18.75 1.97
CA ARG A 199 -10.58 18.01 3.01
C ARG A 199 -9.87 19.03 3.90
N PRO A 200 -10.21 19.09 5.19
CA PRO A 200 -9.45 19.91 6.11
C PRO A 200 -8.00 19.40 6.14
N LEU A 201 -7.04 20.31 6.05
CA LEU A 201 -5.64 20.02 6.32
C LEU A 201 -5.36 20.44 7.77
N PRO A 202 -5.25 19.50 8.73
CA PRO A 202 -5.07 19.83 10.13
C PRO A 202 -3.88 20.78 10.33
N GLY A 203 -4.11 21.85 11.11
CA GLY A 203 -3.08 22.85 11.41
C GLY A 203 -2.73 23.81 10.26
N VAL A 204 -3.43 23.74 9.12
CA VAL A 204 -3.19 24.59 7.94
C VAL A 204 -4.45 25.37 7.58
N ASP A 205 -4.38 26.70 7.70
CA ASP A 205 -5.37 27.57 7.09
C ASP A 205 -5.12 27.68 5.58
N VAL A 206 -5.89 26.89 4.83
CA VAL A 206 -5.79 26.76 3.37
C VAL A 206 -6.09 28.06 2.63
N HIS A 207 -6.89 28.98 3.20
CA HIS A 207 -7.32 30.22 2.55
C HIS A 207 -6.18 31.24 2.34
N HIS A 208 -5.01 30.99 2.92
CA HIS A 208 -3.79 31.75 2.60
C HIS A 208 -3.11 31.31 1.30
N PHE A 209 -3.43 30.11 0.82
CA PHE A 209 -2.73 29.45 -0.29
C PHE A 209 -3.63 29.17 -1.49
N VAL A 210 -4.95 29.10 -1.29
CA VAL A 210 -5.92 28.86 -2.36
C VAL A 210 -6.87 30.04 -2.52
N PHE A 211 -7.59 30.08 -3.64
CA PHE A 211 -8.65 31.04 -3.92
C PHE A 211 -9.68 31.02 -2.79
N ASP A 212 -9.99 32.21 -2.25
CA ASP A 212 -11.05 32.39 -1.26
C ASP A 212 -12.01 33.50 -1.74
N PRO A 213 -13.23 33.14 -2.18
CA PRO A 213 -14.18 34.13 -2.68
C PRO A 213 -14.69 35.10 -1.62
N ARG A 214 -14.44 34.82 -0.33
CA ARG A 214 -14.86 35.68 0.79
C ARG A 214 -13.87 36.82 1.04
N LYS A 215 -12.62 36.68 0.58
CA LYS A 215 -11.53 37.61 0.91
C LYS A 215 -11.45 38.81 -0.02
N THR A 216 -11.52 38.58 -1.32
CA THR A 216 -11.47 39.63 -2.34
C THR A 216 -12.22 39.21 -3.59
N LYS A 217 -12.83 40.20 -4.26
CA LYS A 217 -13.55 40.00 -5.53
C LYS A 217 -12.66 40.19 -6.76
N VAL A 218 -11.36 40.38 -6.57
CA VAL A 218 -10.38 40.61 -7.65
C VAL A 218 -9.77 39.29 -8.12
N LEU A 219 -9.64 39.13 -9.44
CA LEU A 219 -8.99 37.98 -10.09
C LEU A 219 -7.78 38.44 -10.91
N PRO A 220 -6.70 37.64 -10.97
CA PRO A 220 -6.41 36.50 -10.09
C PRO A 220 -6.10 36.95 -8.65
N GLN A 221 -6.47 36.15 -7.65
CA GLN A 221 -6.13 36.43 -6.26
C GLN A 221 -4.65 36.19 -5.97
N ARG A 222 -4.01 37.10 -5.25
CA ARG A 222 -2.61 36.95 -4.85
C ARG A 222 -2.50 36.14 -3.55
N VAL A 223 -2.01 34.91 -3.66
CA VAL A 223 -1.88 33.96 -2.54
C VAL A 223 -0.42 33.63 -2.23
N GLU A 224 -0.16 33.11 -1.03
CA GLU A 224 1.17 32.66 -0.63
C GLU A 224 1.58 31.40 -1.41
N LYS A 225 2.88 31.16 -1.58
CA LYS A 225 3.38 29.95 -2.25
C LYS A 225 3.68 28.84 -1.24
N ALA A 226 3.08 27.66 -1.42
CA ALA A 226 3.43 26.46 -0.65
C ALA A 226 4.77 25.88 -1.15
N SER A 227 5.89 26.55 -0.83
CA SER A 227 7.21 26.25 -1.40
C SER A 227 7.83 24.95 -0.88
N SER A 228 7.86 24.76 0.44
CA SER A 228 8.35 23.57 1.11
C SER A 228 7.53 23.28 2.37
N ASN A 229 7.56 22.05 2.86
CA ASN A 229 6.88 21.65 4.10
C ASN A 229 7.39 22.46 5.31
N LEU A 230 8.70 22.73 5.40
CA LEU A 230 9.26 23.62 6.41
C LEU A 230 8.72 25.05 6.27
N ASN A 231 8.65 25.61 5.06
CA ASN A 231 8.12 26.97 4.88
C ASN A 231 6.62 27.07 5.17
N LEU A 232 5.86 26.02 4.82
CA LEU A 232 4.45 25.90 5.17
C LEU A 232 4.28 25.88 6.70
N TYR A 233 5.05 25.05 7.40
CA TYR A 233 5.07 25.02 8.86
C TYR A 233 5.44 26.37 9.45
N ARG A 234 6.54 26.98 8.99
CA ARG A 234 6.98 28.29 9.48
C ARG A 234 5.91 29.36 9.29
N PHE A 235 5.21 29.34 8.17
CA PHE A 235 4.14 30.28 7.88
C PHE A 235 2.95 30.06 8.83
N MET A 236 2.49 28.82 8.99
CA MET A 236 1.40 28.48 9.89
C MET A 236 1.74 28.75 11.36
N PHE A 237 2.97 28.42 11.77
CA PHE A 237 3.45 28.69 13.11
C PHE A 237 3.45 30.19 13.40
N LYS A 238 3.91 31.03 12.46
CA LYS A 238 3.88 32.50 12.59
C LYS A 238 2.46 33.05 12.70
N ILE A 239 1.49 32.44 12.05
CA ILE A 239 0.08 32.85 12.15
C ILE A 239 -0.50 32.44 13.50
N ASN A 240 -0.27 31.19 13.92
CA ASN A 240 -0.87 30.60 15.11
C ASN A 240 -0.20 31.09 16.41
N HIS A 241 1.08 31.47 16.35
CA HIS A 241 1.89 31.88 17.50
C HIS A 241 2.37 33.34 17.38
N LYS A 242 1.49 34.22 16.89
CA LYS A 242 1.79 35.67 16.85
C LYS A 242 2.11 36.16 18.28
N GLY A 243 3.34 36.61 18.49
CA GLY A 243 3.81 37.13 19.78
C GLY A 243 4.50 36.10 20.69
N ALA A 244 4.66 34.84 20.26
CA ALA A 244 5.43 33.86 21.03
C ALA A 244 6.95 34.09 20.91
N THR A 245 7.67 33.87 22.00
CA THR A 245 9.14 33.87 22.07
C THR A 245 9.77 32.57 21.57
N VAL A 246 8.97 31.55 21.28
CA VAL A 246 9.43 30.25 20.79
C VAL A 246 9.97 30.39 19.37
N LYS A 247 11.22 29.96 19.16
CA LYS A 247 11.82 29.94 17.83
C LYS A 247 11.18 28.84 16.99
N VAL A 248 10.76 29.20 15.77
CA VAL A 248 10.05 28.30 14.85
C VAL A 248 10.86 27.04 14.50
N ASP A 249 12.18 27.17 14.44
CA ASP A 249 13.08 26.09 14.04
C ASP A 249 13.25 25.08 15.18
N ASP A 250 13.22 25.54 16.44
CA ASP A 250 13.24 24.67 17.62
C ASP A 250 11.94 23.88 17.72
N ALA A 251 10.79 24.51 17.44
CA ALA A 251 9.51 23.84 17.39
C ALA A 251 9.44 22.79 16.26
N TRP A 252 9.99 23.09 15.08
CA TRP A 252 10.12 22.13 13.99
C TRP A 252 11.04 20.95 14.36
N ALA A 253 12.13 21.22 15.09
CA ALA A 253 13.08 20.21 15.55
C ALA A 253 12.44 19.17 16.48
N GLN A 254 11.44 19.59 17.28
CA GLN A 254 10.73 18.74 18.24
C GLN A 254 9.63 17.88 17.62
N LEU A 255 9.20 18.15 16.38
CA LEU A 255 8.20 17.32 15.71
C LEU A 255 8.69 15.89 15.48
N SER A 256 7.78 14.93 15.65
CA SER A 256 8.00 13.53 15.34
C SER A 256 8.21 13.31 13.83
N LYS A 257 8.67 12.10 13.46
CA LYS A 257 8.82 11.74 12.04
C LYS A 257 7.48 11.71 11.34
N GLU A 258 6.45 11.25 12.04
CA GLU A 258 5.08 11.14 11.59
C GLU A 258 4.47 12.53 11.35
N GLU A 259 4.63 13.47 12.27
CA GLU A 259 4.17 14.85 12.12
C GLU A 259 4.85 15.55 10.94
N ARG A 260 6.16 15.37 10.77
CA ARG A 260 6.89 15.93 9.62
C ARG A 260 6.43 15.34 8.29
N LEU A 261 6.02 14.07 8.28
CA LEU A 261 5.44 13.41 7.11
C LEU A 261 4.06 14.00 6.79
N GLU A 262 3.22 14.28 7.80
CA GLU A 262 1.94 14.98 7.60
C GLU A 262 2.14 16.37 6.99
N TRP A 263 3.08 17.17 7.51
CA TRP A 263 3.42 18.47 6.92
C TRP A 263 3.92 18.38 5.48
N ARG A 264 4.61 17.28 5.13
CA ARG A 264 5.00 17.00 3.75
C ARG A 264 3.77 16.72 2.89
N ASN A 265 2.87 15.84 3.33
CA ASN A 265 1.66 15.49 2.60
C ASN A 265 0.74 16.71 2.42
N HIS A 266 0.60 17.56 3.43
CA HIS A 266 -0.15 18.82 3.36
C HIS A 266 0.45 19.77 2.31
N CYS A 267 1.78 19.88 2.29
CA CYS A 267 2.48 20.72 1.31
C CYS A 267 2.31 20.21 -0.13
N GLU A 268 2.43 18.90 -0.34
CA GLU A 268 2.21 18.28 -1.65
C GLU A 268 0.76 18.47 -2.12
N THR A 269 -0.21 18.29 -1.23
CA THR A 269 -1.64 18.55 -1.51
C THR A 269 -1.88 20.02 -1.89
N LEU A 270 -1.36 20.96 -1.12
CA LEU A 270 -1.47 22.39 -1.43
C LEU A 270 -0.82 22.74 -2.77
N LYS A 271 0.34 22.16 -3.10
CA LYS A 271 0.98 22.39 -4.40
C LYS A 271 0.09 21.94 -5.55
N MET A 272 -0.52 20.75 -5.43
CA MET A 272 -1.47 20.25 -6.44
C MET A 272 -2.65 21.20 -6.61
N TRP A 273 -3.25 21.65 -5.51
CA TRP A 273 -4.34 22.63 -5.55
C TRP A 273 -3.91 23.97 -6.17
N GLN A 274 -2.71 24.45 -5.84
CA GLN A 274 -2.17 25.69 -6.39
C GLN A 274 -1.93 25.61 -7.89
N ILE A 275 -1.35 24.50 -8.38
CA ILE A 275 -1.13 24.31 -9.82
C ILE A 275 -2.45 24.39 -10.58
N TYR A 276 -3.46 23.64 -10.11
CA TYR A 276 -4.79 23.66 -10.70
C TYR A 276 -5.36 25.08 -10.73
N GLN A 277 -5.40 25.77 -9.60
CA GLN A 277 -6.01 27.10 -9.54
C GLN A 277 -5.23 28.19 -10.31
N ILE A 278 -3.91 28.05 -10.47
CA ILE A 278 -3.10 28.91 -11.34
C ILE A 278 -3.46 28.68 -12.81
N GLN A 279 -3.58 27.41 -13.24
CA GLN A 279 -3.97 27.07 -14.61
C GLN A 279 -5.35 27.63 -14.97
N HIS A 280 -6.26 27.66 -14.00
CA HIS A 280 -7.59 28.25 -14.14
C HIS A 280 -7.63 29.79 -13.96
N GLY A 281 -6.50 30.44 -13.68
CA GLY A 281 -6.41 31.89 -13.52
C GLY A 281 -7.11 32.42 -12.25
N TRP A 282 -7.39 31.57 -11.28
CA TRP A 282 -8.06 31.98 -10.03
C TRP A 282 -7.09 32.64 -9.07
N ILE A 283 -5.84 32.16 -9.05
CA ILE A 283 -4.79 32.66 -8.18
C ILE A 283 -3.50 32.92 -8.95
N VAL A 284 -2.66 33.77 -8.37
CA VAL A 284 -1.24 33.90 -8.72
C VAL A 284 -0.43 33.99 -7.42
N HIS A 285 0.81 33.50 -7.45
CA HIS A 285 1.68 33.64 -6.30
C HIS A 285 2.05 35.11 -6.07
N LYS A 286 2.08 35.52 -4.80
CA LYS A 286 2.72 36.77 -4.41
C LYS A 286 4.20 36.74 -4.84
N ARG A 287 4.65 37.81 -5.49
CA ARG A 287 6.09 38.00 -5.76
C ARG A 287 6.81 38.12 -4.42
N PRO A 288 7.99 37.50 -4.24
CA PRO A 288 8.79 37.75 -3.05
C PRO A 288 9.06 39.25 -2.98
N THR A 289 8.65 39.88 -1.88
CA THR A 289 9.02 41.25 -1.55
C THR A 289 10.51 41.23 -1.24
N VAL A 290 11.34 41.37 -2.27
CA VAL A 290 12.73 41.75 -2.09
C VAL A 290 12.65 43.15 -1.49
N LYS A 291 12.89 43.27 -0.19
CA LYS A 291 13.25 44.55 0.40
C LYS A 291 14.53 44.97 -0.30
N LYS A 292 14.43 45.84 -1.31
CA LYS A 292 15.60 46.58 -1.80
C LYS A 292 16.01 47.45 -0.62
N GLU A 293 16.97 46.98 0.16
CA GLU A 293 17.79 47.88 0.95
C GLU A 293 18.43 48.83 -0.06
N VAL A 294 17.99 50.09 -0.01
CA VAL A 294 18.66 51.17 -0.72
C VAL A 294 20.02 51.29 -0.06
N VAL A 295 21.02 50.64 -0.65
CA VAL A 295 22.42 50.89 -0.30
C VAL A 295 22.73 52.29 -0.82
N THR A 296 22.59 53.28 0.07
CA THR A 296 23.16 54.61 -0.13
C THR A 296 24.68 54.44 -0.10
N TYR A 297 25.31 54.57 -1.27
CA TYR A 297 26.75 54.74 -1.34
C TYR A 297 27.05 56.21 -1.01
N ASP A 298 27.47 56.47 0.22
CA ASP A 298 28.09 57.74 0.57
C ASP A 298 29.45 57.81 -0.15
N TYR A 299 29.52 58.65 -1.18
CA TYR A 299 30.79 59.04 -1.77
C TYR A 299 31.45 60.10 -0.87
N PRO A 300 32.67 59.88 -0.36
CA PRO A 300 33.40 60.92 0.36
C PRO A 300 33.78 62.04 -0.61
N ALA A 301 33.58 63.28 -0.14
CA ALA A 301 33.90 64.53 -0.83
C ALA A 301 35.40 64.77 -0.98
#